data_AF-A0A2S7DWA3-F1
#
_entry.id   AF-A0A2S7DWA3-F1
#
_cell.length_a   1.000
_cell.length_b   1.000
_cell.length_c   1.000
_cell.angle_alpha   90.00
_cell.angle_beta   90.00
_cell.angle_gamma   90.00
#
_symmetry.space_group_name_H-M   'P 1'
#
loop_
_entity.id
_entity.type
_entity.pdbx_description
1 polymer ?
#
loop_
_entity_poly.entity_id
_entity_poly.type
_entity_poly.pdbx_seq_one_letter_code
_entity_poly.pdbx_strand_id
1 'polypeptide(L)' 'MTDFTPPPWKRTSPKRKASTPLTQAQKAAARRRADEAGRPYPNLIDNMWASRQPKGS' A
#
# COMPACT_ATOMS: atom_id res chain seq x y z
N MET A 1 -36.36 -14.12 8.34
CA MET A 1 -35.26 -15.10 8.46
C MET A 1 -34.11 -14.42 9.21
N THR A 2 -33.60 -15.04 10.28
CA THR A 2 -32.48 -14.50 11.07
C THR A 2 -31.17 -15.11 10.58
N ASP A 3 -30.28 -14.29 10.00
CA ASP A 3 -28.95 -14.73 9.59
C ASP A 3 -28.06 -15.03 10.81
N PHE A 4 -27.67 -16.30 10.98
CA PHE A 4 -26.73 -16.72 12.01
C PHE A 4 -25.30 -16.37 11.58
N THR A 5 -24.68 -15.40 12.24
CA THR A 5 -23.24 -15.10 12.07
C THR A 5 -22.42 -15.99 13.02
N PRO A 6 -21.49 -16.82 12.52
CA PRO A 6 -20.68 -17.67 13.38
C PRO A 6 -19.73 -16.85 14.27
N PRO A 7 -19.42 -17.33 15.48
CA PRO A 7 -18.54 -16.62 16.40
C PRO A 7 -17.12 -16.51 15.83
N PRO A 8 -16.36 -15.47 16.21
CA PRO A 8 -15.08 -15.12 15.59
C PRO A 8 -14.05 -16.26 15.57
N TRP A 9 -14.03 -17.14 16.58
CA TRP A 9 -13.12 -18.29 16.67
C TRP A 9 -13.47 -19.47 15.75
N LYS A 10 -14.68 -19.49 15.18
CA LYS A 10 -15.08 -20.47 14.15
C LYS A 10 -14.85 -19.95 12.72
N ARG A 11 -14.37 -18.72 12.56
CA ARG A 11 -14.10 -18.12 11.24
C ARG A 11 -12.72 -18.56 10.76
N THR A 12 -12.60 -18.85 9.47
CA THR A 12 -11.30 -19.10 8.86
C THR A 12 -10.45 -17.83 8.90
N SER A 13 -9.13 -17.98 9.05
CA SER A 13 -8.23 -16.85 8.96
C SER A 13 -8.40 -16.15 7.61
N PRO A 14 -8.54 -14.81 7.58
CA PRO A 14 -8.67 -14.10 6.32
C PRO A 14 -7.45 -14.40 5.45
N LYS A 15 -7.69 -14.69 4.17
CA LYS A 15 -6.61 -14.86 3.20
C LYS A 15 -5.75 -13.61 3.21
N ARG A 16 -4.42 -13.77 3.32
CA ARG A 16 -3.49 -12.64 3.24
C ARG A 16 -3.81 -11.87 1.95
N LYS A 17 -4.13 -10.58 2.09
CA LYS A 17 -4.30 -9.72 0.93
C LYS A 17 -2.94 -9.58 0.26
N ALA A 18 -2.88 -9.81 -1.04
CA ALA A 18 -1.66 -9.54 -1.80
C ALA A 18 -1.32 -8.05 -1.67
N SER A 19 -0.07 -7.74 -1.31
CA SER A 19 0.39 -6.36 -1.36
C SER A 19 0.53 -5.95 -2.82
N THR A 20 0.06 -4.75 -3.16
CA THR A 20 0.30 -4.19 -4.49
C THR A 20 1.60 -3.40 -4.46
N PRO A 21 2.66 -3.84 -5.17
CA PRO A 21 3.90 -3.08 -5.22
C PRO A 21 3.72 -1.76 -5.98
N LEU A 22 4.58 -0.78 -5.68
CA LEU A 22 4.67 0.46 -6.44
C LEU A 22 5.12 0.17 -7.88
N THR A 23 4.52 0.87 -8.85
CA THR A 23 5.00 0.87 -10.23
C THR A 23 6.38 1.55 -10.33
N GLN A 24 7.10 1.34 -11.42
CA GLN A 24 8.39 2.01 -11.65
C GLN A 24 8.23 3.54 -11.68
N ALA A 25 7.15 4.04 -12.29
CA ALA A 25 6.83 5.47 -12.30
C ALA A 25 6.58 6.02 -10.89
N GLN A 26 5.85 5.29 -10.04
CA GLN A 26 5.64 5.67 -8.64
C GLN A 26 6.94 5.69 -7.84
N LYS A 27 7.83 4.71 -8.05
CA LYS A 27 9.16 4.68 -7.41
C LYS A 27 10.02 5.87 -7.82
N ALA A 28 10.02 6.23 -9.10
CA ALA A 28 10.73 7.39 -9.62
C ALA A 28 10.19 8.70 -9.02
N ALA A 29 8.87 8.84 -8.93
CA ALA A 29 8.23 9.99 -8.28
C ALA A 29 8.57 10.08 -6.79
N ALA A 30 8.58 8.95 -6.07
CA ALA A 30 8.97 8.90 -4.66
C ALA A 30 10.41 9.35 -4.45
N ARG A 31 11.33 8.87 -5.30
CA ARG A 31 12.76 9.23 -5.24
C ARG A 31 12.95 10.73 -5.46
N ARG A 32 12.37 11.27 -6.54
CA ARG A 32 12.48 12.70 -6.86
C ARG A 32 11.99 13.59 -5.70
N ARG A 33 10.85 13.25 -5.10
CA ARG A 33 10.30 13.97 -3.96
C ARG A 33 11.20 13.89 -2.72
N ALA A 34 11.80 12.73 -2.45
CA ALA A 34 12.75 12.56 -1.36
C ALA A 34 13.99 13.43 -1.57
N ASP A 35 14.54 13.44 -2.78
CA ASP A 35 15.70 14.25 -3.16
C ASP A 35 15.39 15.77 -3.03
N GLU A 36 14.24 16.22 -3.54
CA GLU A 36 13.76 17.61 -3.40
C GLU A 36 13.59 18.03 -1.93
N ALA A 37 13.19 17.09 -1.07
CA ALA A 37 13.01 17.33 0.37
C ALA A 37 14.29 17.09 1.19
N GLY A 38 15.40 16.69 0.57
CA GLY A 38 16.64 16.33 1.26
C GLY A 38 16.54 15.11 2.18
N ARG A 39 15.59 14.20 1.92
CA ARG A 39 15.35 12.99 2.72
C ARG A 39 16.03 11.79 2.08
N PRO A 40 16.65 10.88 2.88
CA PRO A 40 17.21 9.66 2.33
C PRO A 40 16.13 8.79 1.68
N TYR A 41 16.49 8.11 0.60
CA TYR A 41 15.66 7.13 -0.09
C TYR A 41 16.33 5.74 -0.02
N PRO A 42 15.58 4.63 0.18
CA PRO A 42 14.11 4.54 0.28
C PRO A 42 13.56 4.92 1.66
N ASN A 43 12.39 5.58 1.69
CA ASN A 43 11.72 5.96 2.94
C ASN A 43 10.19 5.72 2.88
N LEU A 44 9.55 5.66 4.06
CA LEU A 44 8.11 5.38 4.15
C LEU A 44 7.26 6.55 3.65
N ILE A 45 7.62 7.79 3.98
CA ILE A 45 6.77 8.97 3.72
C ILE A 45 6.53 9.14 2.22
N ASP A 46 7.60 9.11 1.43
CA ASP A 46 7.54 9.34 0.00
C ASP A 46 7.02 8.11 -0.74
N ASN A 47 7.30 6.89 -0.25
CA ASN A 47 6.67 5.66 -0.77
C ASN A 47 5.14 5.64 -0.51
N MET A 48 4.69 6.11 0.66
CA MET A 48 3.27 6.22 1.00
C MET A 48 2.57 7.32 0.19
N TRP A 49 3.26 8.41 -0.11
CA TRP A 49 2.74 9.42 -1.03
C TRP A 49 2.64 8.87 -2.45
N ALA A 50 3.65 8.14 -2.92
CA ALA A 50 3.69 7.56 -4.25
C ALA A 50 2.62 6.48 -4.45
N SER A 51 2.29 5.70 -3.42
CA SER A 51 1.23 4.67 -3.49
C SER A 51 -0.16 5.25 -3.76
N ARG A 52 -0.38 6.53 -3.43
CA ARG A 52 -1.63 7.27 -3.66
C ARG A 52 -1.69 7.92 -5.05
N GLN A 53 -0.57 7.99 -5.77
CA GLN A 53 -0.56 8.55 -7.11
C GLN A 53 -1.18 7.57 -8.10
N PRO A 54 -1.83 8.06 -9.17
CA PRO A 54 -2.31 7.20 -10.24
C PRO A 54 -1.19 6.29 -10.72
N LYS A 55 -1.48 4.99 -10.83
CA LYS A 55 -0.61 4.07 -11.53
C LYS A 55 -0.77 4.42 -13.01
N GLY A 56 0.12 5.28 -13.53
CA GLY A 56 0.13 5.62 -14.95
C GLY A 56 0.00 4.34 -15.78
N SER A 57 -0.86 4.38 -16.80
CA SER A 57 -1.15 3.26 -17.71
C SER A 57 0.12 2.64 -18.29
#